data_AF-A0A062VL83-F1
#
_entry.id   AF-A0A062VL83-F1
#
_cell.length_a   1.000
_cell.length_b   1.000
_cell.length_c   1.000
_cell.angle_alpha   90.00
_cell.angle_beta   90.00
_cell.angle_gamma   90.00
#
_symmetry.space_group_name_H-M   'P 1'
#
loop_
_entity.id
_entity.type
_entity.pdbx_description
1 polymer ?
#
loop_
_entity_poly.entity_id
_entity_poly.type
_entity_poly.pdbx_seq_one_letter_code
_entity_poly.pdbx_strand_id
1 'polypeptide(L)'
;MTDITTTTAGLGEGAMALPQAPTVTDRRVGFSGELDRARNELAEAQRVIAERDAMIAQRDQTLATIRHEQITDGGDFRLTTFWERAGRIADAADFCQEYDRIAEAMNGPRRERDYDVTLRLTIDYDVSARGSDGDEAGDHAIEDFSIDALIEAARNGSLEILETEVYSTEES
;
A
#
# COMPACT_ATOMS: atom_id res chain seq x y z
N MET A 1 41.87 104.52 -44.52
CA MET A 1 43.00 103.90 -43.79
C MET A 1 42.86 104.32 -42.34
N THR A 2 42.31 103.43 -41.52
CA THR A 2 42.28 103.53 -40.05
C THR A 2 41.96 102.14 -39.52
N ASP A 3 42.98 101.52 -38.92
CA ASP A 3 42.94 100.23 -38.25
C ASP A 3 42.09 100.29 -36.98
N ILE A 4 41.38 99.20 -36.67
CA ILE A 4 40.76 98.97 -35.35
C ILE A 4 41.59 97.91 -34.64
N THR A 5 42.28 98.35 -33.59
CA THR A 5 43.11 97.56 -32.70
C THR A 5 42.24 96.75 -31.73
N THR A 6 42.48 95.44 -31.67
CA THR A 6 41.92 94.49 -30.70
C THR A 6 42.41 94.79 -29.29
N THR A 7 41.49 94.90 -28.32
CA THR A 7 41.77 94.88 -26.88
C THR A 7 40.90 93.81 -26.21
N THR A 8 41.56 92.81 -25.65
CA THR A 8 41.02 91.71 -24.83
C THR A 8 40.69 92.18 -23.41
N ALA A 9 39.51 91.82 -22.90
CA ALA A 9 39.19 91.86 -21.47
C ALA A 9 38.62 90.50 -21.04
N GLY A 10 39.26 89.90 -20.03
CA GLY A 10 39.03 88.53 -19.56
C GLY A 10 37.75 88.31 -18.76
N LEU A 11 37.33 87.05 -18.72
CA LEU A 11 36.26 86.56 -17.84
C LEU A 11 36.85 85.49 -16.92
N GLY A 12 36.73 85.74 -15.62
CA GLY A 12 37.28 84.94 -14.53
C GLY A 12 36.60 83.58 -14.34
N GLU A 13 37.37 82.66 -13.79
CA GLU A 13 37.02 81.28 -13.46
C GLU A 13 35.96 81.21 -12.35
N GLY A 14 34.80 80.64 -12.68
CA GLY A 14 33.84 80.13 -11.70
C GLY A 14 33.83 78.60 -11.75
N ALA A 15 34.49 77.94 -10.79
CA ALA A 15 34.45 76.49 -10.67
C ALA A 15 33.09 76.02 -10.14
N MET A 16 32.22 75.51 -11.01
CA MET A 16 31.04 74.74 -10.60
C MET A 16 31.48 73.33 -10.19
N ALA A 17 31.42 73.02 -8.89
CA ALA A 17 31.61 71.67 -8.38
C ALA A 17 30.39 70.80 -8.73
N LEU A 18 30.56 69.88 -9.68
CA LEU A 18 29.57 68.85 -9.99
C LEU A 18 29.52 67.80 -8.85
N PRO A 19 28.34 67.32 -8.43
CA PRO A 19 28.24 66.23 -7.45
C PRO A 19 28.87 64.94 -8.01
N GLN A 20 29.53 64.19 -7.14
CA GLN A 20 30.18 62.92 -7.52
C GLN A 20 29.13 61.94 -8.08
N ALA A 21 29.41 61.37 -9.25
CA ALA A 21 28.55 60.38 -9.87
C ALA A 21 28.40 59.14 -8.98
N PRO A 22 27.20 58.52 -8.90
CA PRO A 22 27.00 57.31 -8.12
C PRO A 22 27.93 56.21 -8.64
N THR A 23 28.60 55.50 -7.73
CA THR A 23 29.38 54.30 -8.05
C THR A 23 28.49 53.27 -8.72
N VAL A 24 28.65 53.11 -10.03
CA VAL A 24 28.00 52.04 -10.81
C VAL A 24 28.63 50.72 -10.36
N THR A 25 27.98 50.03 -9.44
CA THR A 25 28.36 48.67 -9.06
C THR A 25 28.15 47.78 -10.28
N ASP A 26 29.23 47.15 -10.77
CA ASP A 26 29.19 46.35 -11.99
C ASP A 26 28.33 45.09 -11.80
N ARG A 27 27.07 45.16 -12.24
CA ARG A 27 26.11 44.05 -12.19
C ARG A 27 26.47 42.89 -13.14
N ARG A 28 27.44 43.07 -14.05
CA ARG A 28 27.84 42.04 -15.01
C ARG A 28 28.50 40.84 -14.33
N VAL A 29 29.24 41.07 -13.25
CA VAL A 29 29.90 40.01 -12.48
C VAL A 29 28.86 39.12 -11.78
N GLY A 30 27.81 39.72 -11.20
CA GLY A 30 26.71 38.96 -10.57
C GLY A 30 25.95 38.08 -11.57
N PHE A 31 25.64 38.62 -12.75
CA PHE A 31 24.97 37.87 -13.82
C PHE A 31 25.83 36.72 -14.37
N SER A 32 27.15 36.92 -14.49
CA SER A 32 28.05 35.84 -14.94
C SER A 32 28.09 34.65 -13.96
N GLY A 33 28.15 34.91 -12.66
CA GLY A 33 28.15 33.85 -11.65
C GLY A 33 26.81 33.11 -11.52
N GLU A 34 25.68 33.78 -11.78
CA GLU A 34 24.36 33.14 -11.86
C GLU A 34 24.23 32.26 -13.10
N LEU A 35 24.76 32.70 -14.24
CA LEU A 35 24.70 31.96 -15.49
C LEU A 35 25.58 30.69 -15.44
N ASP A 36 26.72 30.76 -14.76
CA ASP A 36 27.58 29.60 -14.52
C ASP A 36 26.95 28.62 -13.51
N ARG A 37 26.25 29.11 -12.47
CA ARG A 37 25.46 28.25 -11.58
C ARG A 37 24.34 27.53 -12.33
N ALA A 38 23.56 28.25 -13.13
CA ALA A 38 22.48 27.68 -13.94
C ALA A 38 22.99 26.64 -14.96
N ARG A 39 24.18 26.84 -15.54
CA ARG A 39 24.83 25.86 -16.42
C ARG A 39 25.23 24.59 -15.68
N ASN A 40 25.79 24.73 -14.47
CA ASN A 40 26.17 23.58 -13.65
C ASN A 40 24.94 22.78 -13.21
N GLU A 41 23.88 23.47 -12.77
CA GLU A 41 22.60 22.86 -12.41
C GLU A 41 21.96 22.14 -13.61
N LEU A 42 22.00 22.73 -14.80
CA LEU A 42 21.51 22.08 -16.03
C LEU A 42 22.33 20.83 -16.37
N ALA A 43 23.65 20.89 -16.25
CA ALA A 43 24.51 19.74 -16.52
C ALA A 43 24.28 18.60 -15.51
N GLU A 44 24.02 18.93 -14.24
CA GLU A 44 23.67 17.96 -13.21
C GLU A 44 22.29 17.33 -13.48
N ALA A 45 21.29 18.15 -13.79
CA ALA A 45 19.95 17.67 -14.16
C ALA A 45 19.99 16.76 -15.39
N GLN A 46 20.78 17.11 -16.41
CA GLN A 46 20.97 16.27 -17.60
C GLN A 46 21.61 14.93 -17.26
N ARG A 47 22.56 14.87 -16.33
CA ARG A 47 23.15 13.61 -15.84
C ARG A 47 22.13 12.75 -15.13
N VAL A 48 21.32 13.35 -14.25
CA VAL A 48 20.26 12.63 -13.53
C VAL A 48 19.23 12.07 -14.50
N ILE A 49 18.81 12.85 -15.50
CA ILE A 49 17.89 12.38 -16.54
C ILE A 49 18.50 11.20 -17.32
N ALA A 50 19.75 11.32 -17.77
CA ALA A 50 20.43 10.25 -18.49
C ALA A 50 20.56 8.96 -17.66
N GLU A 51 20.82 9.08 -16.35
CA GLU A 51 20.86 7.93 -15.43
C GLU A 51 19.48 7.28 -15.28
N ARG A 52 18.42 8.09 -15.15
CA ARG A 52 17.04 7.59 -15.05
C ARG A 52 16.57 6.92 -16.34
N ASP A 53 16.91 7.50 -17.49
CA ASP A 53 16.58 6.91 -18.79
C ASP A 53 17.28 5.57 -18.98
N ALA A 54 18.54 5.45 -18.55
CA ALA A 54 19.26 4.17 -18.56
C ALA A 54 18.59 3.13 -17.65
N MET A 55 18.14 3.52 -16.45
CA MET A 55 17.39 2.64 -15.56
C MET A 55 16.06 2.18 -16.15
N ILE A 56 15.33 3.08 -16.82
CA ILE A 56 14.07 2.74 -17.48
C ILE A 56 14.32 1.76 -18.62
N ALA A 57 15.30 2.02 -19.48
CA ALA A 57 15.67 1.11 -20.56
C ALA A 57 16.05 -0.30 -20.06
N GLN A 58 16.79 -0.39 -18.95
CA GLN A 58 17.14 -1.67 -18.33
C GLN A 58 15.92 -2.41 -17.79
N ARG A 59 14.98 -1.69 -17.16
CA ARG A 59 13.72 -2.27 -16.67
C ARG A 59 12.85 -2.75 -17.83
N ASP A 60 12.73 -1.96 -18.88
CA ASP A 60 11.95 -2.33 -20.07
C ASP A 60 12.52 -3.56 -20.76
N GLN A 61 13.85 -3.68 -20.84
CA GLN A 61 14.50 -4.88 -21.34
C GLN A 61 14.20 -6.09 -20.45
N THR A 62 14.26 -5.94 -19.13
CA THR A 62 13.93 -7.00 -18.18
C THR A 62 12.47 -7.45 -18.34
N LEU A 63 11.53 -6.50 -18.43
CA LEU A 63 10.11 -6.78 -18.67
C LEU A 63 9.88 -7.45 -20.02
N ALA A 64 10.62 -7.05 -21.07
CA ALA A 64 10.54 -7.68 -22.37
C ALA A 64 11.01 -9.14 -22.31
N THR A 65 12.14 -9.41 -21.64
CA THR A 65 12.63 -10.78 -21.42
C THR A 65 11.59 -11.62 -20.66
N ILE A 66 11.10 -11.15 -19.52
CA ILE A 66 10.08 -11.84 -18.71
C ILE A 66 8.81 -12.08 -19.53
N ARG A 67 8.40 -11.14 -20.39
CA ARG A 67 7.20 -11.30 -21.22
C ARG A 67 7.32 -12.43 -22.24
N HIS A 68 8.53 -12.72 -22.72
CA HIS A 68 8.79 -13.74 -23.74
C HIS A 68 9.25 -15.07 -23.14
N GLU A 69 9.59 -15.10 -21.85
CA GLU A 69 9.76 -16.35 -21.12
C GLU A 69 8.43 -17.10 -21.04
N GLN A 70 8.47 -18.34 -21.54
CA GLN A 70 7.35 -19.27 -21.41
C GLN A 70 7.00 -19.44 -19.93
N ILE A 71 5.71 -19.38 -19.63
CA ILE A 71 5.20 -19.78 -18.33
C ILE A 71 5.29 -21.30 -18.26
N THR A 72 6.13 -21.81 -17.36
CA THR A 72 6.33 -23.25 -17.14
C THR A 72 5.65 -23.75 -15.88
N ASP A 73 5.18 -22.84 -15.02
CA ASP A 73 4.57 -23.13 -13.73
C ASP A 73 3.23 -22.40 -13.62
N GLY A 74 2.18 -23.11 -13.18
CA GLY A 74 0.86 -22.56 -12.93
C GLY A 74 0.83 -21.59 -11.75
N GLY A 75 1.81 -21.65 -10.85
CA GLY A 75 1.98 -20.71 -9.73
C GLY A 75 2.58 -19.35 -10.11
N ASP A 76 2.87 -19.12 -11.39
CA ASP A 76 3.42 -17.86 -11.87
C ASP A 76 2.46 -16.69 -11.58
N PHE A 77 3.00 -15.60 -11.00
CA PHE A 77 2.22 -14.41 -10.62
C PHE A 77 1.49 -13.75 -11.81
N ARG A 78 1.95 -13.99 -13.05
CA ARG A 78 1.30 -13.51 -14.26
C ARG A 78 -0.04 -14.19 -14.52
N LEU A 79 -0.26 -15.38 -13.93
CA LEU A 79 -1.49 -16.16 -14.05
C LEU A 79 -2.53 -15.87 -12.96
N THR A 80 -2.24 -15.00 -11.98
CA THR A 80 -3.15 -14.74 -10.85
C THR A 80 -4.56 -14.36 -11.31
N THR A 81 -4.71 -13.39 -12.21
CA THR A 81 -6.03 -12.97 -12.71
C THR A 81 -6.72 -14.05 -13.55
N PHE A 82 -5.94 -14.91 -14.21
CA PHE A 82 -6.48 -16.07 -14.92
C PHE A 82 -7.11 -17.06 -13.93
N TRP A 83 -6.39 -17.41 -12.87
CA TRP A 83 -6.87 -18.33 -11.84
C TRP A 83 -8.06 -17.78 -11.06
N GLU A 84 -8.04 -16.50 -10.67
CA GLU A 84 -9.19 -15.84 -10.01
C GLU A 84 -10.47 -15.91 -10.86
N ARG A 85 -10.33 -15.77 -12.18
CA ARG A 85 -11.47 -15.85 -13.09
C ARG A 85 -11.91 -17.30 -13.30
N ALA A 86 -10.95 -18.22 -13.44
CA ALA A 86 -11.24 -19.64 -13.58
C ALA A 86 -11.93 -20.20 -12.32
N GLY A 87 -11.53 -19.78 -11.12
CA GLY A 87 -12.17 -20.17 -9.86
C GLY A 87 -13.63 -19.73 -9.80
N ARG A 88 -13.92 -18.46 -10.10
CA ARG A 88 -15.31 -17.94 -10.15
C ARG A 88 -16.18 -18.63 -11.19
N ILE A 89 -15.62 -19.02 -12.33
CA ILE A 89 -16.35 -19.77 -13.36
C ILE A 89 -16.60 -21.20 -12.87
N ALA A 90 -15.60 -21.83 -12.25
CA ALA A 90 -15.74 -23.16 -11.67
C ALA A 90 -16.84 -23.19 -10.60
N ASP A 91 -16.93 -22.17 -9.74
CA ASP A 91 -18.04 -22.00 -8.79
C ASP A 91 -19.40 -21.91 -9.48
N ALA A 92 -19.51 -20.99 -10.45
CA ALA A 92 -20.78 -20.73 -11.10
C ALA A 92 -21.28 -21.90 -11.96
N ALA A 93 -20.38 -22.82 -12.36
CA ALA A 93 -20.65 -23.91 -13.27
C ALA A 93 -20.49 -25.30 -12.63
N ASP A 94 -20.26 -25.37 -11.32
CA ASP A 94 -20.06 -26.61 -10.57
C ASP A 94 -18.93 -27.51 -11.14
N PHE A 95 -17.80 -26.87 -11.46
CA PHE A 95 -16.57 -27.53 -11.95
C PHE A 95 -15.41 -27.39 -10.96
N CYS A 96 -15.73 -27.34 -9.66
CA CYS A 96 -14.75 -27.13 -8.61
C CYS A 96 -13.68 -28.23 -8.58
N GLN A 97 -14.08 -29.49 -8.78
CA GLN A 97 -13.16 -30.63 -8.79
C GLN A 97 -12.20 -30.59 -9.98
N GLU A 98 -12.70 -30.23 -11.17
CA GLU A 98 -11.89 -30.08 -12.37
C GLU A 98 -10.89 -28.93 -12.24
N TYR A 99 -11.33 -27.81 -11.68
CA TYR A 99 -10.44 -26.70 -11.38
C TYR A 99 -9.30 -27.16 -10.47
N ASP A 100 -9.61 -27.81 -9.35
CA ASP A 100 -8.60 -28.21 -8.37
C ASP A 100 -7.64 -29.23 -8.94
N ARG A 101 -8.14 -30.18 -9.74
CA ARG A 101 -7.31 -31.14 -10.45
C ARG A 101 -6.33 -30.46 -11.40
N ILE A 102 -6.78 -29.45 -12.16
CA ILE A 102 -5.93 -28.72 -13.11
C ILE A 102 -4.94 -27.84 -12.35
N ALA A 103 -5.39 -27.14 -11.30
CA ALA A 103 -4.54 -26.32 -10.46
C ALA A 103 -3.43 -27.16 -9.81
N GLU A 104 -3.74 -28.32 -9.24
CA GLU A 104 -2.74 -29.22 -8.67
C GLU A 104 -1.77 -29.74 -9.74
N ALA A 105 -2.28 -30.20 -10.89
CA ALA A 105 -1.46 -30.73 -11.98
C ALA A 105 -0.49 -29.69 -12.56
N MET A 106 -0.87 -28.41 -12.51
CA MET A 106 -0.05 -27.30 -13.00
C MET A 106 0.70 -26.56 -11.89
N ASN A 107 0.67 -27.03 -10.64
CA ASN A 107 1.25 -26.31 -9.49
C ASN A 107 0.69 -24.87 -9.32
N GLY A 108 -0.58 -24.69 -9.70
CA GLY A 108 -1.34 -23.46 -9.52
C GLY A 108 -1.91 -23.26 -8.11
N PRO A 109 -2.52 -22.10 -7.85
CA PRO A 109 -3.08 -21.76 -6.55
C PRO A 109 -4.31 -22.62 -6.22
N ARG A 110 -4.37 -23.12 -4.97
CA ARG A 110 -5.57 -23.75 -4.41
C ARG A 110 -6.64 -22.69 -4.16
N ARG A 111 -7.91 -23.08 -4.29
CA ARG A 111 -9.03 -22.19 -3.97
C ARG A 111 -9.22 -22.07 -2.47
N GLU A 112 -9.54 -20.85 -2.02
CA GLU A 112 -10.19 -20.66 -0.73
C GLU A 112 -11.65 -21.11 -0.88
N ARG A 113 -12.10 -21.96 0.03
CA ARG A 113 -13.46 -22.51 0.08
C ARG A 113 -14.08 -22.10 1.40
N ASP A 114 -15.31 -21.62 1.33
CA ASP A 114 -16.15 -21.44 2.51
C ASP A 114 -16.72 -22.82 2.87
N TYR A 115 -16.62 -23.20 4.14
CA TYR A 115 -17.16 -24.45 4.65
C TYR A 115 -18.21 -24.14 5.71
N ASP A 116 -19.39 -24.74 5.58
CA ASP A 116 -20.34 -24.81 6.68
C ASP A 116 -19.88 -25.89 7.66
N VAL A 117 -19.42 -25.42 8.82
CA VAL A 117 -18.93 -26.29 9.89
C VAL A 117 -19.99 -26.35 10.99
N THR A 118 -20.51 -27.56 11.24
CA THR A 118 -21.36 -27.81 12.40
C THR A 118 -20.50 -28.27 13.56
N LEU A 119 -20.43 -27.45 14.61
CA LEU A 119 -19.79 -27.81 15.88
C LEU A 119 -20.84 -28.44 16.80
N ARG A 120 -20.61 -29.69 17.24
CA ARG A 120 -21.40 -30.32 18.31
C ARG A 120 -20.57 -30.31 19.58
N LEU A 121 -21.16 -29.76 20.64
CA LEU A 121 -20.53 -29.65 21.96
C LEU A 121 -21.36 -30.43 22.98
N THR A 122 -20.69 -31.33 23.71
CA THR A 122 -21.27 -32.00 24.89
C THR A 122 -20.66 -31.35 26.13
N ILE A 123 -21.51 -30.85 27.04
CA ILE A 123 -21.11 -30.07 28.21
C ILE A 123 -21.68 -30.73 29.45
N ASP A 124 -20.85 -30.90 30.49
CA ASP A 124 -21.33 -31.18 31.85
C ASP A 124 -21.52 -29.86 32.60
N TYR A 125 -22.67 -29.72 33.26
CA TYR A 125 -23.05 -28.55 34.03
C TYR A 125 -23.54 -28.98 35.41
N ASP A 126 -22.74 -28.68 36.43
CA ASP A 126 -23.07 -28.98 37.82
C ASP A 126 -24.01 -27.93 38.41
N VAL A 127 -25.18 -28.39 38.88
CA VAL A 127 -26.16 -27.54 39.57
C VAL A 127 -26.39 -28.06 40.99
N SER A 128 -26.39 -27.14 41.94
CA SER A 128 -26.83 -27.42 43.31
C SER A 128 -28.31 -27.06 43.49
N ALA A 129 -29.17 -28.05 43.65
CA ALA A 129 -30.59 -27.87 44.00
C ALA A 129 -30.88 -28.36 45.42
N ARG A 130 -31.93 -27.81 46.05
CA ARG A 130 -32.40 -28.22 47.38
C ARG A 130 -33.75 -28.92 47.21
N GLY A 131 -33.87 -30.12 47.77
CA GLY A 131 -35.10 -30.89 47.84
C GLY A 131 -35.19 -31.65 49.16
N SER A 132 -36.36 -32.20 49.46
CA SER A 132 -36.59 -33.05 50.64
C SER A 132 -35.92 -34.43 50.47
N ASP A 133 -35.72 -34.86 49.22
CA ASP A 133 -34.98 -36.03 48.80
C ASP A 133 -34.26 -35.78 47.46
N GLY A 134 -33.55 -36.80 46.95
CA GLY A 134 -32.76 -36.70 45.73
C GLY A 134 -33.58 -36.59 44.45
N ASP A 135 -34.80 -37.13 44.44
CA ASP A 135 -35.69 -37.08 43.28
C ASP A 135 -36.29 -35.67 43.16
N GLU A 136 -36.76 -35.09 44.27
CA GLU A 136 -37.26 -33.70 44.30
C GLU A 136 -36.14 -32.68 44.00
N ALA A 137 -34.92 -32.92 44.49
CA ALA A 137 -33.78 -32.09 44.13
C ALA A 137 -33.42 -32.19 42.64
N GLY A 138 -33.56 -33.38 42.04
CA GLY A 138 -33.36 -33.61 40.61
C GLY A 138 -34.39 -32.88 39.75
N ASP A 139 -35.67 -32.97 40.12
CA ASP A 139 -36.75 -32.29 39.41
C ASP A 139 -36.59 -30.77 39.47
N HIS A 140 -36.23 -30.21 40.63
CA HIS A 140 -35.92 -28.78 40.75
C HIS A 140 -34.70 -28.35 39.93
N ALA A 141 -33.65 -29.17 39.85
CA ALA A 141 -32.48 -28.86 39.03
C ALA A 141 -32.83 -28.81 37.53
N ILE A 142 -33.76 -29.65 37.06
CA ILE A 142 -34.23 -29.69 35.67
C ILE A 142 -35.18 -28.51 35.38
N GLU A 143 -36.10 -28.20 36.30
CA GLU A 143 -37.02 -27.06 36.13
C GLU A 143 -36.29 -25.71 36.13
N ASP A 144 -35.26 -25.56 36.95
CA ASP A 144 -34.42 -24.36 37.00
C ASP A 144 -33.37 -24.32 35.88
N PHE A 145 -33.23 -25.39 35.09
CA PHE A 145 -32.30 -25.42 33.97
C PHE A 145 -32.74 -24.46 32.87
N SER A 146 -31.86 -23.51 32.55
CA SER A 146 -32.07 -22.51 31.50
C SER A 146 -30.84 -22.43 30.60
N ILE A 147 -31.09 -22.27 29.29
CA ILE A 147 -30.04 -22.00 28.31
C ILE A 147 -29.28 -20.71 28.67
N ASP A 148 -29.96 -19.72 29.25
CA ASP A 148 -29.32 -18.47 29.67
C ASP A 148 -28.32 -18.71 30.82
N ALA A 149 -28.66 -19.59 31.78
CA ALA A 149 -27.74 -19.98 32.85
C ALA A 149 -26.51 -20.73 32.31
N LEU A 150 -26.71 -21.59 31.30
CA LEU A 150 -25.62 -22.27 30.60
C LEU A 150 -24.71 -21.27 29.86
N ILE A 151 -25.28 -20.24 29.21
CA ILE A 151 -24.51 -19.17 28.54
C ILE A 151 -23.71 -18.35 29.56
N GLU A 152 -24.27 -18.04 30.71
CA GLU A 152 -23.56 -17.34 31.79
C GLU A 152 -22.42 -18.19 32.36
N ALA A 153 -22.64 -19.49 32.58
CA ALA A 153 -21.61 -20.43 33.00
C ALA A 153 -20.48 -20.54 31.95
N ALA A 154 -20.83 -20.58 30.66
CA ALA A 154 -19.85 -20.56 29.55
C ALA A 154 -18.99 -19.30 29.58
N ARG A 155 -19.61 -18.13 29.77
CA ARG A 155 -18.90 -16.84 29.86
C ARG A 155 -18.00 -16.75 31.09
N ASN A 156 -18.41 -17.35 32.20
CA ASN A 156 -17.66 -17.38 33.44
C ASN A 156 -16.56 -18.47 33.46
N GLY A 157 -16.46 -19.28 32.39
CA GLY A 157 -15.44 -20.31 32.23
C GLY A 157 -15.61 -21.49 33.19
N SER A 158 -16.83 -21.71 33.72
CA SER A 158 -17.13 -22.79 34.66
C SER A 158 -17.67 -24.05 33.99
N LEU A 159 -17.64 -24.12 32.65
CA LEU A 159 -18.05 -25.29 31.88
C LEU A 159 -16.85 -26.15 31.56
N GLU A 160 -17.00 -27.45 31.79
CA GLU A 160 -16.05 -28.44 31.31
C GLU A 160 -16.55 -28.97 29.95
N ILE A 161 -15.71 -28.81 28.92
CA ILE A 161 -15.98 -29.37 27.59
C ILE A 161 -15.44 -30.79 27.58
N LEU A 162 -16.32 -31.77 27.45
CA LEU A 162 -15.93 -33.20 27.46
C LEU A 162 -15.51 -33.66 26.08
N GLU A 163 -16.25 -33.23 25.05
CA GLU A 163 -16.04 -33.68 23.69
C GLU A 163 -16.48 -32.61 22.70
N THR A 164 -15.62 -32.34 21.73
CA THR A 164 -15.91 -31.47 20.59
C THR A 164 -15.83 -32.31 19.33
N GLU A 165 -16.97 -32.47 18.66
CA GLU A 165 -17.01 -33.11 17.35
C GLU A 165 -17.24 -32.04 16.28
N VAL A 166 -16.35 -32.01 15.29
CA VAL A 166 -16.42 -31.08 14.17
C VAL A 166 -16.89 -31.86 12.95
N TYR A 167 -18.04 -31.48 12.41
CA TYR A 167 -18.56 -32.01 11.16
C TYR A 167 -18.48 -30.92 10.10
N SER A 168 -17.66 -31.12 9.07
CA SER A 168 -17.68 -30.32 7.86
C SER A 168 -18.44 -31.09 6.78
N THR A 169 -19.52 -30.51 6.28
CA THR A 169 -20.16 -30.98 5.05
C THR A 169 -19.72 -30.06 3.91
N GLU A 170 -19.07 -30.62 2.89
CA GLU A 170 -18.82 -29.90 1.65
C GLU A 170 -20.19 -29.56 1.03
N GLU A 171 -20.46 -28.27 0.81
CA GLU A 171 -21.60 -27.88 -0.02
C GLU A 171 -21.27 -28.33 -1.45
N SER A 172 -22.15 -29.17 -2.02
CA SER A 172 -22.08 -29.63 -3.41
C SER A 172 -22.58 -28.53 -4.33
#